data_AF-A0A3G8X7L7-F1
#
_entry.id   AF-A0A3G8X7L7-F1
#
_cell.length_a   1.000
_cell.length_b   1.000
_cell.length_c   1.000
_cell.angle_alpha   90.00
_cell.angle_beta   90.00
_cell.angle_gamma   90.00
#
_symmetry.space_group_name_H-M   'P 1'
#
loop_
_entity.id
_entity.type
_entity.pdbx_description
1 polymer ?
#
loop_
_entity_poly.entity_id
_entity_poly.type
_entity_poly.pdbx_seq_one_letter_code
_entity_poly.pdbx_strand_id
1 'polypeptide(L)'
;MFISLSIITVVELLCFILGLITLLGDKKPLWRNTLIFLLIVCLTEVILGRWAARKFHNNIFIYNIYTLFEAGFISAGIYQCLKKYINPTKIITIGLVIFYVTYIAFFVTHGISPYNTWAASILAVIFVLYCLYYYYLVISADELMEINTSPEFWWMTAVLFFYFGSTTGNLFHELFTSIVIGKFSIRGHLFNVLNVIFYSLWAYSFICRIKQRRLQS
;
A
#
# COMPACT_ATOMS: atom_id res chain seq x y z
N MET A 1 3.80 -28.50 13.63
CA MET A 1 2.59 -27.73 13.28
C MET A 1 2.88 -26.97 11.99
N PHE A 2 2.40 -27.47 10.84
CA PHE A 2 2.66 -26.83 9.55
C PHE A 2 2.01 -25.44 9.52
N ILE A 3 2.81 -24.42 9.24
CA ILE A 3 2.35 -23.04 9.08
C ILE A 3 1.66 -22.97 7.72
N SER A 4 0.32 -23.05 7.69
CA SER A 4 -0.45 -22.70 6.49
C SER A 4 -0.27 -21.21 6.23
N LEU A 5 0.50 -20.86 5.20
CA LEU A 5 0.64 -19.49 4.70
C LEU A 5 -0.53 -19.20 3.75
N SER A 6 -1.10 -18.00 3.86
CA SER A 6 -2.10 -17.55 2.88
C SER A 6 -1.38 -17.21 1.57
N ILE A 7 -2.13 -17.22 0.46
CA ILE A 7 -1.60 -16.81 -0.85
C ILE A 7 -1.03 -15.39 -0.77
N ILE A 8 -1.69 -14.49 -0.04
CA ILE A 8 -1.21 -13.11 0.14
C ILE A 8 0.14 -13.09 0.84
N THR A 9 0.30 -13.80 1.97
CA THR A 9 1.57 -13.85 2.70
C THR A 9 2.71 -14.39 1.84
N VAL A 10 2.42 -15.37 0.96
CA VAL A 10 3.42 -15.88 0.00
C VAL A 10 3.83 -14.80 -0.99
N VAL A 11 2.87 -14.07 -1.55
CA VAL A 11 3.14 -13.01 -2.53
C VAL A 11 3.91 -11.84 -1.91
N GLU A 12 3.56 -11.44 -0.69
CA GLU A 12 4.30 -10.44 0.11
C GLU A 12 5.76 -10.84 0.33
N LEU A 13 5.99 -12.08 0.78
CA LEU A 13 7.32 -12.60 1.02
C LEU A 13 8.15 -12.64 -0.26
N LEU A 14 7.56 -13.07 -1.39
CA LEU A 14 8.23 -13.04 -2.68
C LEU A 14 8.59 -11.62 -3.11
N CYS A 15 7.68 -10.66 -2.93
CA CYS A 15 7.93 -9.25 -3.21
C CYS A 15 9.06 -8.69 -2.33
N PHE A 16 9.08 -9.05 -1.05
CA PHE A 16 10.15 -8.66 -0.11
C PHE A 16 11.50 -9.26 -0.50
N ILE A 17 11.56 -10.56 -0.81
CA ILE A 17 12.79 -11.24 -1.26
C ILE A 17 13.31 -10.58 -2.53
N LEU A 18 12.45 -10.29 -3.50
CA LEU A 18 12.86 -9.59 -4.71
C LEU A 18 13.35 -8.17 -4.40
N GLY A 19 12.68 -7.46 -3.50
CA GLY A 19 13.12 -6.17 -2.98
C GLY A 19 14.51 -6.22 -2.35
N LEU A 20 14.82 -7.24 -1.54
CA LEU A 20 16.15 -7.45 -0.98
C LEU A 20 17.20 -7.67 -2.09
N ILE A 21 16.90 -8.45 -3.12
CA ILE A 21 17.85 -8.71 -4.20
C ILE A 21 18.11 -7.43 -5.04
N THR A 22 17.07 -6.63 -5.26
CA THR A 22 17.10 -5.52 -6.23
C THR A 22 17.39 -4.15 -5.63
N LEU A 23 16.99 -3.91 -4.37
CA LEU A 23 17.00 -2.58 -3.73
C LEU A 23 18.02 -2.42 -2.59
N LEU A 24 18.65 -3.49 -2.09
CA LEU A 24 19.51 -3.43 -0.88
C LEU A 24 20.62 -2.37 -0.96
N GLY A 25 21.16 -2.15 -2.16
CA GLY A 25 22.19 -1.14 -2.39
C GLY A 25 21.67 0.23 -2.85
N ASP A 26 20.37 0.48 -2.87
CA ASP A 26 19.80 1.75 -3.35
C ASP A 26 19.78 2.82 -2.25
N LYS A 27 20.36 3.99 -2.55
CA LYS A 27 20.46 5.11 -1.61
C LYS A 27 19.26 6.05 -1.68
N LYS A 28 18.41 5.98 -2.71
CA LYS A 28 17.24 6.87 -2.82
C LYS A 28 16.21 6.51 -1.75
N PRO A 29 15.58 7.52 -1.11
CA PRO A 29 14.69 7.32 0.03
C PRO A 29 13.47 6.45 -0.29
N LEU A 30 12.89 6.59 -1.49
CA LEU A 30 11.74 5.79 -1.92
C LEU A 30 12.02 4.28 -1.76
N TRP A 31 13.10 3.79 -2.38
CA TRP A 31 13.41 2.37 -2.43
C TRP A 31 13.84 1.80 -1.08
N ARG A 32 14.66 2.55 -0.34
CA ARG A 32 15.07 2.16 1.01
C ARG A 32 13.86 2.06 1.94
N ASN A 33 12.96 3.04 1.89
CA ASN A 33 11.75 3.04 2.70
C ASN A 33 10.82 1.91 2.27
N THR A 34 10.69 1.60 0.98
CA THR A 34 9.87 0.48 0.49
C THR A 34 10.38 -0.86 1.03
N LEU A 35 11.70 -1.05 1.10
CA LEU A 35 12.28 -2.26 1.68
C LEU A 35 11.97 -2.40 3.17
N ILE A 36 12.08 -1.30 3.93
CA ILE A 36 11.72 -1.27 5.36
C ILE A 36 10.22 -1.52 5.53
N PHE A 37 9.38 -0.93 4.68
CA PHE A 37 7.94 -1.14 4.72
C PHE A 37 7.57 -2.60 4.46
N LEU A 38 8.14 -3.23 3.43
CA LEU A 38 7.91 -4.65 3.13
C LEU A 38 8.33 -5.56 4.30
N LEU A 39 9.44 -5.23 4.99
CA LEU A 39 9.80 -5.92 6.22
C LEU A 39 8.71 -5.77 7.29
N ILE A 40 8.19 -4.56 7.51
CA ILE A 40 7.10 -4.30 8.46
C ILE A 40 5.83 -5.08 8.06
N VAL A 41 5.47 -5.14 6.77
CA VAL A 41 4.35 -5.95 6.26
C VAL A 41 4.55 -7.42 6.64
N CYS A 42 5.69 -8.01 6.29
CA CYS A 42 5.97 -9.41 6.59
C CYS A 42 5.96 -9.70 8.10
N LEU A 43 6.52 -8.80 8.92
CA LEU A 43 6.47 -8.93 10.38
C LEU A 43 5.02 -8.85 10.92
N THR A 44 4.23 -7.95 10.35
CA THR A 44 2.82 -7.76 10.72
C THR A 44 2.01 -9.02 10.40
N GLU A 45 2.15 -9.57 9.20
CA GLU A 45 1.36 -10.72 8.73
C GLU A 45 1.85 -12.07 9.28
N VAL A 46 3.16 -12.31 9.30
CA VAL A 46 3.73 -13.61 9.68
C VAL A 46 3.82 -13.76 11.19
N ILE A 47 4.11 -12.67 11.91
CA ILE A 47 4.40 -12.72 13.35
C ILE A 47 3.25 -12.10 14.14
N LEU A 48 3.04 -10.79 14.01
CA LEU A 48 2.19 -10.03 14.94
C LEU A 48 0.72 -10.40 14.83
N GLY A 49 0.17 -10.46 13.61
CA GLY A 49 -1.23 -10.76 13.34
C GLY A 49 -1.60 -12.18 13.77
N ARG A 50 -0.72 -13.16 13.50
CA ARG A 50 -0.92 -14.56 13.92
C ARG A 50 -0.77 -14.74 15.42
N TRP A 51 0.20 -14.08 16.04
CA TRP A 51 0.36 -14.08 17.48
C TRP A 51 -0.87 -13.49 18.17
N ALA A 52 -1.35 -12.33 17.71
CA ALA A 52 -2.54 -11.67 18.23
C ALA A 52 -3.79 -12.54 18.06
N ALA A 53 -3.99 -13.14 16.88
CA ALA A 53 -5.08 -14.06 16.64
C ALA A 53 -5.07 -15.29 17.57
N ARG A 54 -3.89 -15.80 17.93
CA ARG A 54 -3.76 -16.92 18.88
C ARG A 54 -3.95 -16.52 20.34
N LYS A 55 -3.42 -15.35 20.74
CA LYS A 55 -3.41 -14.91 22.14
C LYS A 55 -4.70 -14.22 22.57
N PHE A 56 -5.29 -13.42 21.68
CA PHE A 56 -6.44 -12.56 21.98
C PHE A 56 -7.69 -12.96 21.19
N HIS A 57 -7.61 -13.99 20.34
CA HIS A 57 -8.68 -14.37 19.40
C HIS A 57 -9.14 -13.23 18.47
N ASN A 58 -8.32 -12.18 18.38
CA ASN A 58 -8.55 -10.98 17.60
C ASN A 58 -7.20 -10.36 17.23
N ASN A 59 -7.07 -9.93 15.98
CA ASN A 59 -5.87 -9.28 15.44
C ASN A 59 -6.16 -7.88 14.89
N ILE A 60 -7.40 -7.38 14.98
CA ILE A 60 -7.84 -6.10 14.39
C ILE A 60 -7.02 -4.92 14.92
N PHE A 61 -6.64 -4.93 16.20
CA PHE A 61 -5.84 -3.85 16.77
C PHE A 61 -4.46 -3.71 16.11
N ILE A 62 -3.85 -4.83 15.69
CA ILE A 62 -2.58 -4.85 14.95
C ILE A 62 -2.77 -4.13 13.61
N TYR A 63 -3.87 -4.41 12.92
CA TYR A 63 -4.18 -3.78 11.63
C TYR A 63 -4.55 -2.30 11.75
N ASN A 64 -5.24 -1.90 12.82
CA ASN A 64 -5.48 -0.50 13.12
C ASN A 64 -4.15 0.27 13.30
N ILE A 65 -3.22 -0.28 14.07
CA ILE A 65 -1.88 0.30 14.25
C ILE A 65 -1.11 0.31 12.92
N TYR A 66 -1.12 -0.81 12.19
CA TYR A 66 -0.46 -0.93 10.88
C TYR A 66 -0.94 0.14 9.88
N THR A 67 -2.24 0.46 9.88
CA THR A 67 -2.83 1.48 9.00
C THR A 67 -2.18 2.87 9.20
N LEU A 68 -1.74 3.20 10.42
CA LEU A 68 -1.03 4.45 10.68
C LEU A 68 0.35 4.48 10.01
N PHE A 69 1.07 3.34 10.05
CA PHE A 69 2.38 3.19 9.41
C PHE A 69 2.24 3.17 7.89
N GLU A 70 1.24 2.47 7.36
CA GLU A 70 0.90 2.43 5.95
C GLU A 70 0.62 3.84 5.41
N ALA A 71 -0.23 4.61 6.10
CA ALA A 71 -0.55 5.98 5.71
C ALA A 71 0.71 6.86 5.60
N GLY A 72 1.61 6.79 6.59
CA GLY A 72 2.86 7.53 6.58
C GLY A 72 3.80 7.07 5.46
N PHE A 73 3.97 5.77 5.28
CA PHE A 73 4.86 5.20 4.26
C PHE A 73 4.41 5.55 2.84
N ILE A 74 3.15 5.29 2.50
CA ILE A 74 2.64 5.54 1.14
C ILE A 74 2.65 7.04 0.84
N SER A 75 2.27 7.88 1.80
CA SER A 75 2.39 9.34 1.66
C SER A 75 3.82 9.79 1.40
N ALA A 76 4.80 9.22 2.11
CA ALA A 76 6.21 9.50 1.89
C ALA A 76 6.68 9.04 0.51
N GLY A 77 6.22 7.88 0.03
CA GLY A 77 6.53 7.37 -1.31
C GLY A 77 5.96 8.28 -2.41
N ILE A 78 4.68 8.64 -2.31
CA ILE A 78 4.01 9.59 -3.21
C ILE A 78 4.73 10.95 -3.19
N TYR A 79 5.15 11.45 -2.02
CA TYR A 79 5.96 12.67 -1.91
C TYR A 79 7.25 12.57 -2.75
N GLN A 80 7.97 11.44 -2.71
CA GLN A 80 9.18 11.25 -3.52
C GLN A 80 8.90 11.23 -5.03
N CYS A 81 7.71 10.78 -5.45
CA CYS A 81 7.29 10.79 -6.85
C CYS A 81 6.88 12.19 -7.32
N LEU A 82 6.04 12.89 -6.54
CA LEU A 82 5.52 14.21 -6.88
C LEU A 82 6.57 15.31 -6.81
N LYS A 83 7.56 15.21 -5.91
CA LYS A 83 8.59 16.26 -5.75
C LYS A 83 9.47 16.51 -6.98
N LYS A 84 9.40 15.63 -7.98
CA LYS A 84 10.07 15.81 -9.28
C LYS A 84 9.38 16.88 -10.13
N TYR A 85 8.10 17.13 -9.90
CA TYR A 85 7.26 18.01 -10.72
C TYR A 85 6.82 19.27 -9.97
N ILE A 86 6.59 19.15 -8.66
CA ILE A 86 6.05 20.24 -7.82
C ILE A 86 6.65 20.21 -6.43
N ASN A 87 6.25 21.14 -5.55
CA ASN A 87 6.46 21.02 -4.10
C ASN A 87 5.22 20.40 -3.42
N PRO A 88 5.20 19.08 -3.16
CA PRO A 88 4.02 18.38 -2.65
C PRO A 88 3.84 18.50 -1.12
N THR A 89 4.66 19.29 -0.41
CA THR A 89 4.63 19.36 1.06
C THR A 89 3.24 19.69 1.58
N LYS A 90 2.62 20.76 1.06
CA LYS A 90 1.30 21.21 1.51
C LYS A 90 0.22 20.17 1.25
N ILE A 91 0.17 19.61 0.04
CA ILE A 91 -0.88 18.66 -0.33
C ILE A 91 -0.78 17.39 0.52
N ILE A 92 0.42 16.83 0.67
CA ILE A 92 0.66 15.62 1.50
C ILE A 92 0.31 15.88 2.96
N THR A 93 0.74 17.00 3.53
CA THR A 93 0.42 17.36 4.92
C THR A 93 -1.07 17.50 5.15
N ILE A 94 -1.80 18.15 4.24
CA ILE A 94 -3.27 18.30 4.35
C ILE A 94 -3.95 16.91 4.35
N GLY A 95 -3.58 16.03 3.42
CA GLY A 95 -4.17 14.68 3.38
C GLY A 95 -3.86 13.86 4.64
N LEU A 96 -2.63 13.93 5.16
CA LEU A 96 -2.28 13.26 6.41
C LEU A 96 -3.05 13.82 7.61
N VAL A 97 -3.24 15.14 7.68
CA VAL A 97 -4.07 15.76 8.73
C VAL A 97 -5.51 15.25 8.65
N ILE A 98 -6.11 15.24 7.46
CA ILE A 98 -7.47 14.71 7.26
C ILE A 98 -7.55 13.24 7.70
N PHE A 99 -6.57 12.42 7.32
CA PHE A 99 -6.49 11.02 7.72
C PHE A 99 -6.40 10.85 9.24
N TYR A 100 -5.45 11.51 9.90
CA TYR A 100 -5.24 11.34 11.35
C TYR A 100 -6.40 11.89 12.18
N VAL A 101 -7.01 13.01 11.76
CA VAL A 101 -8.22 13.53 12.41
C VAL A 101 -9.36 12.52 12.31
N THR A 102 -9.57 11.94 11.12
CA THR A 102 -10.59 10.90 10.92
C THR A 102 -10.28 9.66 11.76
N TYR A 103 -9.02 9.24 11.79
CA TYR A 103 -8.59 8.08 12.56
C TYR A 103 -8.89 8.25 14.04
N ILE A 104 -8.54 9.41 14.61
CA ILE A 104 -8.79 9.75 16.01
C ILE A 104 -10.30 9.84 16.27
N ALA A 105 -11.07 10.49 15.40
CA ALA A 105 -12.52 10.60 15.54
C ALA A 105 -13.21 9.24 15.59
N PHE A 106 -12.82 8.30 14.71
CA PHE A 106 -13.32 6.93 14.74
C PHE A 106 -12.90 6.20 16.02
N PHE A 107 -11.63 6.32 16.43
CA PHE A 107 -11.12 5.68 17.64
C PHE A 107 -11.85 6.14 18.90
N VAL A 108 -12.13 7.44 19.01
CA VAL A 108 -12.85 8.01 20.16
C VAL A 108 -14.31 7.54 20.21
N THR A 109 -14.94 7.33 19.05
CA THR A 109 -16.36 6.98 18.96
C THR A 109 -16.63 5.46 19.01
N HIS A 110 -15.73 4.65 18.47
CA HIS A 110 -15.93 3.20 18.30
C HIS A 110 -14.88 2.35 19.05
N GLY A 111 -13.85 2.98 19.62
CA GLY A 111 -12.74 2.30 20.29
C GLY A 111 -11.78 1.60 19.33
N ILE A 112 -10.94 0.70 19.88
CA ILE A 112 -9.90 -0.02 19.12
C ILE A 112 -10.37 -1.38 18.54
N SER A 113 -11.52 -1.87 19.02
CA SER A 113 -12.01 -3.22 18.71
C SER A 113 -12.44 -3.40 17.25
N PRO A 114 -13.24 -2.49 16.64
CA PRO A 114 -13.53 -2.56 15.22
C PRO A 114 -12.37 -2.01 14.38
N TYR A 115 -12.25 -2.50 13.14
CA TYR A 115 -11.32 -1.95 12.17
C TYR A 115 -11.75 -0.55 11.77
N ASN A 116 -10.81 0.38 11.65
CA ASN A 116 -11.06 1.79 11.36
C ASN A 116 -11.41 2.01 9.88
N THR A 117 -12.64 1.61 9.50
CA THR A 117 -13.13 1.67 8.14
C THR A 117 -13.26 3.09 7.61
N TRP A 118 -13.55 4.07 8.49
CA TRP A 118 -13.64 5.48 8.11
C TRP A 118 -12.28 6.00 7.65
N ALA A 119 -11.25 5.84 8.48
CA ALA A 119 -9.91 6.28 8.15
C ALA A 119 -9.34 5.54 6.93
N ALA A 120 -9.55 4.22 6.84
CA ALA A 120 -9.12 3.42 5.69
C ALA A 120 -9.78 3.88 4.38
N SER A 121 -11.06 4.23 4.40
CA SER A 121 -11.79 4.71 3.22
C SER A 121 -11.31 6.08 2.78
N ILE A 122 -11.13 7.01 3.72
CA ILE A 122 -10.62 8.35 3.43
C ILE A 122 -9.18 8.29 2.90
N LEU A 123 -8.32 7.46 3.50
CA LEU A 123 -6.95 7.23 3.05
C LEU A 123 -6.91 6.74 1.60
N ALA A 124 -7.76 5.75 1.27
CA ALA A 124 -7.83 5.19 -0.07
C ALA A 124 -8.22 6.25 -1.12
N VAL A 125 -9.22 7.08 -0.82
CA VAL A 125 -9.63 8.18 -1.71
C VAL A 125 -8.50 9.21 -1.89
N ILE A 126 -7.85 9.62 -0.80
CA ILE A 126 -6.72 10.58 -0.85
C ILE A 126 -5.60 10.04 -1.75
N PHE A 127 -5.22 8.78 -1.59
CA PHE A 127 -4.15 8.17 -2.39
C PHE A 127 -4.52 8.01 -3.86
N VAL A 128 -5.78 7.68 -4.17
CA VAL A 128 -6.26 7.69 -5.56
C VAL A 128 -6.11 9.09 -6.17
N LEU A 129 -6.55 10.14 -5.46
CA LEU A 129 -6.43 11.52 -5.96
C LEU A 129 -4.96 11.92 -6.18
N TYR A 130 -4.04 11.51 -5.30
CA TYR A 130 -2.62 11.77 -5.49
C TYR A 130 -2.03 11.01 -6.68
N CYS A 131 -2.41 9.76 -6.89
CA CYS A 131 -1.98 9.00 -8.06
C CYS A 131 -2.50 9.63 -9.36
N LEU A 132 -3.77 10.03 -9.41
CA LEU A 132 -4.34 10.73 -10.57
C LEU A 132 -3.63 12.05 -10.84
N TYR A 133 -3.32 12.81 -9.79
CA TYR A 133 -2.58 14.05 -9.93
C TYR A 133 -1.14 13.82 -10.40
N TYR A 134 -0.47 12.77 -9.93
CA TYR A 134 0.82 12.35 -10.46
C TYR A 134 0.76 12.07 -11.96
N TYR A 135 -0.25 11.31 -12.43
CA TYR A 135 -0.38 11.04 -13.87
C TYR A 135 -0.69 12.30 -14.69
N TYR A 136 -1.51 13.21 -14.16
CA TYR A 136 -1.74 14.51 -14.79
C TYR A 136 -0.42 15.28 -14.98
N LEU A 137 0.45 15.31 -13.96
CA LEU A 137 1.75 15.97 -14.03
C LEU A 137 2.71 15.28 -15.01
N VAL A 138 2.71 13.94 -15.06
CA VAL A 138 3.52 13.16 -16.02
C VAL A 138 3.10 13.46 -17.46
N ILE A 139 1.80 13.52 -17.74
CA ILE A 139 1.27 13.80 -19.08
C ILE A 139 1.51 15.27 -19.49
N SER A 140 1.54 16.17 -18.52
CA SER A 140 1.76 17.61 -18.75
C SER A 140 3.23 18.01 -18.79
N ALA A 141 4.16 17.08 -18.55
CA ALA A 141 5.59 17.35 -18.58
C ALA A 141 6.11 17.35 -20.03
N ASP A 142 7.03 18.27 -20.34
CA ASP A 142 7.64 18.37 -21.67
C ASP A 142 8.57 17.18 -21.98
N GLU A 143 9.07 16.49 -20.96
CA GLU A 143 9.95 15.33 -21.11
C GLU A 143 9.17 14.03 -21.36
N LEU A 144 9.50 13.34 -22.45
CA LEU A 144 8.96 12.01 -22.74
C LEU A 144 9.46 10.99 -21.71
N MET A 145 8.57 10.55 -20.83
CA MET A 145 8.84 9.43 -19.92
C MET A 145 8.63 8.09 -20.66
N GLU A 146 9.66 7.26 -20.68
CA GLU A 146 9.50 5.85 -21.06
C GLU A 146 8.74 5.08 -19.97
N ILE A 147 7.44 4.90 -20.18
CA ILE A 147 6.53 4.28 -19.20
C ILE A 147 6.98 2.86 -18.81
N ASN A 148 7.41 2.07 -19.77
CA ASN A 148 7.79 0.67 -19.55
C ASN A 148 9.03 0.51 -18.66
N THR A 149 9.90 1.51 -18.60
CA THR A 149 11.17 1.46 -17.87
C THR A 149 11.20 2.37 -16.64
N SER A 150 10.18 3.22 -16.45
CA SER A 150 10.06 4.15 -15.32
C SER A 150 9.66 3.45 -14.02
N PRO A 151 10.57 3.27 -13.05
CA PRO A 151 10.26 2.53 -11.84
C PRO A 151 9.25 3.26 -10.94
N GLU A 152 9.31 4.59 -10.85
CA GLU A 152 8.34 5.35 -10.05
C GLU A 152 6.92 5.29 -10.63
N PHE A 153 6.77 5.22 -11.95
CA PHE A 153 5.48 5.04 -12.60
C PHE A 153 4.81 3.75 -12.11
N TRP A 154 5.51 2.61 -12.18
CA TRP A 154 4.96 1.31 -11.75
C TRP A 154 4.71 1.24 -10.25
N TRP A 155 5.51 1.94 -9.44
CA TRP A 155 5.26 2.06 -8.00
C TRP A 155 3.95 2.81 -7.73
N MET A 156 3.71 3.93 -8.43
CA MET A 156 2.46 4.70 -8.34
C MET A 156 1.26 3.94 -8.90
N THR A 157 1.46 3.14 -9.95
CA THR A 157 0.42 2.29 -10.54
C THR A 157 -0.05 1.23 -9.56
N ALA A 158 0.87 0.58 -8.84
CA ALA A 158 0.49 -0.35 -7.78
C ALA A 158 -0.43 0.32 -6.75
N VAL A 159 -0.01 1.47 -6.23
CA VAL A 159 -0.77 2.27 -5.26
C VAL A 159 -2.16 2.62 -5.80
N LEU A 160 -2.24 3.12 -7.05
CA LEU A 160 -3.53 3.44 -7.67
C LEU A 160 -4.46 2.24 -7.69
N PHE A 161 -4.02 1.10 -8.21
CA PHE A 161 -4.86 -0.10 -8.35
C PHE A 161 -5.38 -0.58 -7.00
N PHE A 162 -4.49 -0.67 -6.00
CA PHE A 162 -4.86 -1.15 -4.68
C PHE A 162 -5.86 -0.22 -3.98
N TYR A 163 -5.61 1.09 -3.94
CA TYR A 163 -6.48 2.02 -3.22
C TYR A 163 -7.75 2.36 -3.99
N PHE A 164 -7.73 2.35 -5.33
CA PHE A 164 -8.95 2.47 -6.12
C PHE A 164 -9.86 1.25 -5.91
N GLY A 165 -9.30 0.04 -5.98
CA GLY A 165 -10.04 -1.18 -5.69
C GLY A 165 -10.55 -1.24 -4.25
N SER A 166 -9.76 -0.78 -3.29
CA SER A 166 -10.14 -0.70 -1.87
C SER A 166 -11.29 0.30 -1.66
N THR A 167 -11.28 1.43 -2.36
CA THR A 167 -12.37 2.41 -2.35
C THR A 167 -13.66 1.78 -2.83
N THR A 168 -13.63 1.09 -3.97
CA THR A 168 -14.78 0.32 -4.49
C THR A 168 -15.24 -0.74 -3.49
N GLY A 169 -14.30 -1.49 -2.90
CA GLY A 169 -14.59 -2.51 -1.91
C GLY A 169 -15.28 -1.96 -0.66
N ASN A 170 -14.89 -0.77 -0.21
CA ASN A 170 -15.46 -0.09 0.95
C ASN A 170 -16.81 0.57 0.64
N LEU A 171 -16.97 1.17 -0.53
CA LEU A 171 -18.24 1.78 -0.96
C LEU A 171 -19.34 0.73 -1.07
N PHE A 172 -19.02 -0.44 -1.61
CA PHE A 172 -19.97 -1.55 -1.77
C PHE A 172 -19.80 -2.61 -0.67
N HIS A 173 -19.43 -2.22 0.55
CA HIS A 173 -19.11 -3.14 1.64
C HIS A 173 -20.22 -4.16 1.91
N GLU A 174 -21.47 -3.71 2.06
CA GLU A 174 -22.61 -4.59 2.34
C GLU A 174 -22.87 -5.57 1.19
N LEU A 175 -22.82 -5.09 -0.05
CA LEU A 175 -23.02 -5.90 -1.25
C LEU A 175 -21.91 -6.97 -1.39
N PHE A 176 -20.64 -6.58 -1.25
CA PHE A 176 -19.52 -7.51 -1.43
C PHE A 176 -19.31 -8.46 -0.26
N THR A 177 -19.85 -8.15 0.92
CA THR A 177 -19.80 -9.03 2.09
C THR A 177 -20.98 -10.02 2.09
N SER A 178 -22.14 -9.64 1.56
CA SER A 178 -23.32 -10.51 1.49
C SER A 178 -23.18 -11.64 0.48
N ILE A 179 -22.40 -11.46 -0.58
CA ILE A 179 -22.15 -12.51 -1.58
C ILE A 179 -20.93 -13.34 -1.18
N VAL A 180 -21.15 -14.63 -0.89
CA VAL A 180 -20.13 -15.58 -0.46
C VAL A 180 -19.86 -16.61 -1.56
N ILE A 181 -18.59 -16.76 -1.94
CA ILE A 181 -18.12 -17.76 -2.92
C ILE A 181 -17.14 -18.69 -2.22
N GLY A 182 -17.58 -19.92 -1.93
CA GLY A 182 -16.81 -20.89 -1.17
C GLY A 182 -16.69 -20.48 0.30
N LYS A 183 -15.45 -20.32 0.80
CA LYS A 183 -15.17 -19.95 2.21
C LYS A 183 -15.04 -18.45 2.44
N PHE A 184 -15.02 -17.63 1.40
CA PHE A 184 -14.74 -16.20 1.48
C PHE A 184 -15.82 -15.39 0.78
N SER A 185 -16.06 -14.18 1.27
CA SER A 185 -16.91 -13.20 0.58
C SER A 185 -16.24 -12.69 -0.69
N ILE A 186 -17.03 -12.12 -1.61
CA ILE A 186 -16.50 -11.40 -2.78
C ILE A 186 -15.51 -10.31 -2.34
N ARG A 187 -15.79 -9.63 -1.22
CA ARG A 187 -14.86 -8.68 -0.61
C ARG A 187 -13.50 -9.31 -0.33
N GLY A 188 -13.46 -10.50 0.29
CA GLY A 188 -12.21 -11.22 0.54
C GLY A 188 -11.44 -11.53 -0.74
N HIS A 189 -12.13 -12.01 -1.78
CA HIS A 189 -11.51 -12.29 -3.08
C HIS A 189 -10.99 -11.02 -3.76
N LEU A 190 -11.74 -9.91 -3.70
CA LEU A 190 -11.32 -8.61 -4.21
C LEU A 190 -10.00 -8.18 -3.57
N PHE A 191 -9.90 -8.19 -2.24
CA PHE A 191 -8.66 -7.80 -1.56
C PHE A 191 -7.50 -8.76 -1.83
N ASN A 192 -7.75 -10.07 -2.02
CA ASN A 192 -6.72 -11.00 -2.47
C ASN A 192 -6.15 -10.60 -3.84
N VAL A 193 -7.03 -10.32 -4.81
CA VAL A 193 -6.63 -9.92 -6.17
C VAL A 193 -5.89 -8.58 -6.14
N LEU A 194 -6.38 -7.61 -5.38
CA LEU A 194 -5.73 -6.30 -5.24
C LEU A 194 -4.32 -6.42 -4.65
N ASN A 195 -4.13 -7.25 -3.61
CA ASN A 195 -2.81 -7.52 -3.06
C ASN A 195 -1.87 -8.16 -4.09
N VAL A 196 -2.35 -9.16 -4.85
CA VAL A 196 -1.55 -9.80 -5.90
C VAL A 196 -1.10 -8.76 -6.94
N ILE A 197 -2.00 -7.89 -7.39
CA ILE A 197 -1.69 -6.82 -8.35
C ILE A 197 -0.66 -5.86 -7.73
N PHE A 198 -0.91 -5.39 -6.51
CA PHE A 198 -0.07 -4.44 -5.81
C PHE A 198 1.39 -4.91 -5.70
N TYR A 199 1.61 -6.10 -5.15
CA TYR A 199 2.95 -6.64 -4.94
C TYR A 199 3.63 -7.04 -6.25
N SER A 200 2.87 -7.49 -7.26
CA SER A 200 3.43 -7.78 -8.59
C SER A 200 3.92 -6.52 -9.31
N LEU A 201 3.16 -5.43 -9.24
CA LEU A 201 3.54 -4.15 -9.83
C LEU A 201 4.72 -3.50 -9.10
N TRP A 202 4.78 -3.61 -7.77
CA TRP A 202 5.97 -3.22 -7.01
C TRP A 202 7.20 -4.07 -7.35
N ALA A 203 7.05 -5.39 -7.44
CA ALA A 203 8.12 -6.27 -7.90
C ALA A 203 8.67 -5.83 -9.27
N TYR A 204 7.77 -5.51 -10.21
CA TYR A 204 8.16 -4.99 -11.52
C TYR A 204 8.87 -3.63 -11.43
N SER A 205 8.36 -2.71 -10.60
CA SER A 205 9.02 -1.42 -10.31
C SER A 205 10.45 -1.60 -9.82
N PHE A 206 10.72 -2.59 -8.97
CA PHE A 206 12.06 -2.87 -8.47
C PHE A 206 13.00 -3.39 -9.56
N ILE A 207 12.48 -4.22 -10.47
CA ILE A 207 13.21 -4.71 -11.65
C ILE A 207 13.57 -3.53 -12.57
N CYS A 208 12.66 -2.60 -12.81
CA CYS A 208 12.95 -1.39 -13.57
C CYS A 208 14.03 -0.55 -12.87
N ARG A 209 13.98 -0.46 -11.54
CA ARG A 209 14.94 0.34 -10.78
C ARG A 209 16.36 -0.22 -10.85
N ILE A 210 16.55 -1.54 -10.72
CA ILE A 210 17.89 -2.13 -10.84
C ILE A 210 18.45 -1.97 -12.25
N LYS A 211 17.62 -2.09 -13.30
CA LYS A 211 18.04 -1.84 -14.69
C LYS A 211 18.48 -0.39 -14.88
N GLN A 212 17.67 0.57 -14.40
CA GLN A 212 17.99 1.99 -14.47
C GLN A 212 19.33 2.31 -13.79
N ARG A 213 19.61 1.71 -12.63
CA ARG A 213 20.89 1.90 -11.92
C ARG A 213 22.10 1.38 -12.69
N ARG A 214 21.96 0.22 -13.34
CA ARG A 214 23.04 -0.39 -14.13
C ARG A 214 23.36 0.41 -15.40
N LEU A 215 22.38 1.16 -15.93
CA LEU A 215 22.60 2.05 -17.07
C LEU A 215 23.25 3.39 -16.67
N GLN A 216 23.20 3.75 -15.38
CA GLN A 216 23.73 5.00 -14.83
C GLN A 216 25.10 4.83 -14.16
N SER A 217 25.63 3.60 -14.07
CA SER A 217 26.94 3.25 -13.51
C SER A 217 27.98 3.07 -14.60
#